data_AF-A0A3E4UJX5-F1
#
_entry.id   AF-A0A3E4UJX5-F1
#
_cell.length_a   1.000
_cell.length_b   1.000
_cell.length_c   1.000
_cell.angle_alpha   90.00
_cell.angle_beta   90.00
_cell.angle_gamma   90.00
#
_symmetry.space_group_name_H-M   'P 1'
#
loop_
_entity.id
_entity.type
_entity.pdbx_description
1 polymer ?
#
loop_
_entity_poly.entity_id
_entity_poly.type
_entity_poly.pdbx_seq_one_letter_code
_entity_poly.pdbx_strand_id
1 'polypeptide(L)'
;MAQYSALPCVFGIWQNSEKQLISNGLRFVVTCLLTVALWVLFHCFRHTFATLQLASGTQITTIQKMLGHKNIGTTLVYAKTLEEAKREAANKIKIL
;
A
#
# COMPACT_ATOMS: atom_id res chain seq x y z
N MET A 1 -3.41 8.48 -18.06
CA MET A 1 -2.56 7.67 -17.15
C MET A 1 -3.19 6.30 -17.17
N ALA A 2 -2.60 5.38 -17.93
CA ALA A 2 -3.17 4.04 -18.11
C ALA A 2 -3.26 3.38 -16.73
N GLN A 3 -4.48 3.15 -16.27
CA GLN A 3 -4.71 2.22 -15.17
C GLN A 3 -4.45 0.84 -15.76
N TYR A 4 -3.19 0.40 -15.75
CA TYR A 4 -2.89 -1.01 -15.91
C TYR A 4 -3.39 -1.69 -14.64
N SER A 5 -4.67 -2.07 -14.65
CA SER A 5 -5.17 -3.08 -13.74
C SER A 5 -4.24 -4.28 -13.90
N ALA A 6 -3.56 -4.70 -12.84
CA ALA A 6 -2.80 -5.96 -12.80
C ALA A 6 -3.73 -7.20 -12.72
N LEU A 7 -5.02 -7.02 -13.02
CA LEU A 7 -6.01 -8.08 -13.12
C LEU A 7 -5.73 -9.12 -14.24
N PRO A 8 -5.04 -8.82 -15.36
CA PRO A 8 -4.67 -9.85 -16.33
C PRO A 8 -3.67 -10.87 -15.76
N CYS A 9 -2.91 -10.50 -14.72
CA CYS A 9 -1.90 -11.38 -14.13
C CYS A 9 -2.52 -12.60 -13.43
N VAL A 10 -3.79 -12.50 -13.01
CA VAL A 10 -4.51 -13.60 -12.34
C VAL A 10 -5.08 -14.61 -13.34
N PHE A 11 -5.33 -14.18 -14.58
CA PHE A 11 -5.89 -15.05 -15.63
C PHE A 11 -4.81 -15.83 -16.42
N GLY A 12 -3.54 -15.54 -16.18
CA GLY A 12 -2.38 -16.15 -16.86
C GLY A 12 -1.81 -17.38 -16.18
N ILE A 13 -2.45 -17.94 -15.15
CA ILE A 13 -2.10 -19.28 -14.67
C ILE A 13 -2.61 -20.28 -15.70
N TRP A 14 -1.83 -20.44 -16.77
CA TRP A 14 -1.97 -21.48 -17.78
C TRP A 14 -2.27 -22.80 -17.05
N GLN A 15 -3.46 -23.36 -17.30
CA GLN A 15 -3.87 -24.63 -16.71
C GLN A 15 -2.96 -25.72 -17.27
N ASN A 16 -1.88 -26.03 -16.57
CA ASN A 16 -1.12 -27.22 -16.93
C ASN A 16 -2.03 -28.43 -16.70
N SER A 17 -2.33 -29.16 -17.78
CA SER A 17 -3.29 -30.27 -17.84
C SER A 17 -2.78 -31.56 -17.19
N GLU A 18 -1.82 -31.46 -16.28
CA GLU A 18 -1.30 -32.60 -15.52
C GLU A 18 -2.15 -32.86 -14.26
N LYS A 19 -2.34 -34.15 -13.94
CA LYS A 19 -3.29 -34.65 -12.94
C LYS A 19 -3.16 -33.85 -11.63
N GLN A 20 -4.18 -33.04 -11.34
CA GLN A 20 -4.18 -32.15 -10.18
C GLN A 20 -4.26 -32.97 -8.89
N LEU A 21 -3.20 -32.94 -8.06
CA LEU A 21 -3.20 -33.50 -6.70
C LEU A 21 -4.17 -32.77 -5.75
N ILE A 22 -4.70 -31.62 -6.18
CA ILE A 22 -5.50 -30.69 -5.39
C ILE A 22 -6.75 -30.27 -6.17
N SER A 23 -7.92 -30.32 -5.52
CA SER A 23 -9.19 -29.88 -6.11
C SER A 23 -9.14 -28.42 -6.57
N ASN A 24 -9.79 -28.12 -7.71
CA ASN A 24 -9.91 -26.78 -8.28
C ASN A 24 -10.41 -25.73 -7.25
N GLY A 25 -11.27 -26.14 -6.31
CA GLY A 25 -11.76 -25.27 -5.23
C GLY A 25 -10.65 -24.86 -4.25
N LEU A 26 -9.78 -25.80 -3.86
CA LEU A 26 -8.67 -25.52 -2.94
C LEU A 26 -7.59 -24.66 -3.63
N ARG A 27 -7.37 -24.86 -4.95
CA ARG A 27 -6.47 -24.00 -5.73
C ARG A 27 -6.96 -22.54 -5.77
N PHE A 28 -8.25 -22.32 -6.03
CA PHE A 28 -8.85 -20.98 -6.05
C PHE A 28 -8.67 -20.26 -4.71
N VAL A 29 -8.94 -20.95 -3.59
CA VAL A 29 -8.77 -20.39 -2.24
C VAL A 29 -7.32 -19.97 -2.01
N VAL A 30 -6.34 -20.82 -2.33
CA VAL A 30 -4.93 -20.52 -2.08
C VAL A 30 -4.41 -19.39 -2.96
N THR A 31 -4.73 -19.37 -4.25
CA THR A 31 -4.19 -18.35 -5.17
C THR A 31 -4.91 -17.00 -5.07
N CYS A 32 -6.24 -17.00 -4.97
CA CYS A 32 -7.00 -15.74 -4.90
C CYS A 32 -6.83 -15.04 -3.56
N LEU A 33 -6.85 -15.77 -2.43
CA LEU A 33 -6.71 -15.12 -1.12
C LEU A 33 -5.30 -14.55 -0.93
N LEU A 34 -4.26 -15.27 -1.36
CA LEU A 34 -2.88 -14.81 -1.23
C LEU A 34 -2.61 -13.57 -2.10
N THR A 35 -3.14 -13.52 -3.32
CA THR A 35 -2.95 -12.37 -4.22
C THR A 35 -3.65 -11.11 -3.71
N VAL A 36 -4.86 -11.24 -3.16
CA VAL A 36 -5.57 -10.12 -2.51
C VAL A 36 -4.82 -9.64 -1.27
N ALA A 37 -4.35 -10.56 -0.42
CA ALA A 37 -3.58 -10.22 0.77
C ALA A 37 -2.29 -9.46 0.42
N LEU A 38 -1.60 -9.88 -0.63
CA LEU A 38 -0.38 -9.24 -1.10
C LEU A 38 -0.63 -7.81 -1.61
N TRP A 39 -1.76 -7.57 -2.28
CA TRP A 39 -2.13 -6.23 -2.74
C TRP A 39 -2.36 -5.25 -1.58
N VAL A 40 -3.07 -5.68 -0.54
CA VAL A 40 -3.28 -4.89 0.68
C VAL A 40 -1.93 -4.61 1.36
N LEU A 41 -1.06 -5.61 1.45
CA LEU A 41 0.26 -5.47 2.08
C LEU A 41 1.12 -4.40 1.38
N PHE A 42 1.21 -4.41 0.05
CA PHE A 42 1.97 -3.39 -0.69
C PHE A 42 1.37 -1.99 -0.53
N HIS A 43 0.04 -1.90 -0.49
CA HIS A 43 -0.64 -0.62 -0.25
C HIS A 43 -0.33 -0.07 1.15
N CYS A 44 -0.43 -0.90 2.18
CA CYS A 44 -0.05 -0.55 3.55
C CYS A 44 1.42 -0.15 3.65
N PHE A 45 2.32 -0.92 3.04
CA PHE A 45 3.74 -0.61 3.01
C PHE A 45 4.03 0.76 2.38
N ARG A 46 3.36 1.11 1.27
CA ARG A 46 3.46 2.43 0.65
C ARG A 46 3.06 3.55 1.62
N HIS A 47 1.98 3.36 2.38
CA HIS A 47 1.54 4.33 3.39
C HIS A 47 2.58 4.46 4.51
N THR A 48 3.07 3.34 5.04
CA THR A 48 4.10 3.32 6.08
C THR A 48 5.41 3.99 5.64
N PHE A 49 5.85 3.75 4.40
CA PHE A 49 7.03 4.39 3.84
C PHE A 49 6.88 5.92 3.77
N ALA A 50 5.73 6.40 3.30
CA ALA A 50 5.46 7.83 3.17
C ALA A 50 5.40 8.54 4.52
N THR A 51 4.72 7.95 5.51
CA THR A 51 4.61 8.52 6.85
C THR A 51 5.94 8.51 7.58
N LEU A 52 6.74 7.45 7.45
CA LEU A 52 8.06 7.37 8.07
C LEU A 52 9.01 8.43 7.50
N GLN A 53 9.07 8.60 6.17
CA GLN A 53 9.92 9.65 5.58
C GLN A 53 9.51 11.06 5.99
N LEU A 54 8.21 11.33 6.16
CA LEU A 54 7.75 12.61 6.69
C LEU A 54 8.16 12.80 8.14
N ALA A 55 8.05 11.76 8.98
CA ALA A 55 8.50 11.81 10.36
C ALA A 55 10.01 12.05 10.48
N SER A 56 10.80 11.50 9.55
CA SER A 56 12.24 11.77 9.43
C SER A 56 12.58 13.16 8.86
N GLY A 57 11.60 14.01 8.56
CA GLY A 57 11.82 15.39 8.10
C GLY A 57 12.07 15.54 6.60
N THR A 58 11.79 14.51 5.79
CA THR A 58 11.92 14.62 4.33
C THR A 58 10.86 15.55 3.76
N GLN A 59 11.24 16.41 2.79
CA GLN A 59 10.28 17.30 2.14
C GLN A 59 9.19 16.53 1.37
N ILE A 60 7.95 16.98 1.47
CA ILE A 60 6.78 16.34 0.85
C ILE A 60 6.89 16.21 -0.68
N THR A 61 7.55 17.17 -1.34
CA THR A 61 7.80 17.18 -2.78
C THR A 61 8.79 16.08 -3.20
N THR A 62 9.72 15.72 -2.32
CA THR A 62 10.67 14.63 -2.55
C THR A 62 9.97 13.29 -2.41
N ILE A 63 9.15 13.12 -1.37
CA ILE A 63 8.33 11.93 -1.17
C ILE A 63 7.34 11.75 -2.33
N GLN A 64 6.74 12.83 -2.83
CA GLN A 64 5.88 12.78 -4.01
C GLN A 64 6.61 12.16 -5.21
N LYS A 65 7.84 12.57 -5.47
CA LYS A 65 8.67 12.03 -6.56
C LYS A 65 9.03 10.57 -6.32
N MET A 66 9.43 10.20 -5.10
CA MET A 66 9.74 8.82 -4.72
C MET A 66 8.53 7.88 -4.89
N LEU A 67 7.33 8.38 -4.59
CA LEU A 67 6.08 7.63 -4.70
C LEU A 67 5.46 7.64 -6.11
N GLY A 68 6.04 8.39 -7.05
CA GLY A 68 5.54 8.54 -8.42
C GLY A 68 4.19 9.26 -8.52
N HIS A 69 3.85 10.10 -7.54
CA HIS A 69 2.59 10.83 -7.55
C HIS A 69 2.63 12.00 -8.55
N LYS A 70 1.65 12.05 -9.46
CA LYS A 70 1.49 13.17 -10.39
C LYS A 70 0.95 14.43 -9.70
N ASN A 71 0.05 14.27 -8.73
CA ASN A 71 -0.57 15.37 -8.01
C ASN A 71 -0.01 15.43 -6.58
N ILE A 72 0.41 16.61 -6.12
CA ILE A 72 0.87 16.78 -4.74
C ILE A 72 -0.24 16.48 -3.72
N GLY A 73 -1.50 16.75 -4.10
CA GLY A 73 -2.69 16.53 -3.26
C GLY A 73 -2.81 15.10 -2.71
N THR A 74 -2.43 14.08 -3.48
CA THR A 74 -2.47 12.68 -3.02
C THR A 74 -1.39 12.38 -1.98
N THR A 75 -0.26 13.10 -2.02
CA THR A 75 0.82 12.98 -1.02
C THR A 75 0.51 13.78 0.24
N LEU A 76 -0.22 14.91 0.13
CA LEU A 76 -0.55 15.76 1.28
C LEU A 76 -1.42 15.07 2.34
N VAL A 77 -2.12 13.99 1.98
CA VAL A 77 -2.87 13.17 2.93
C VAL A 77 -1.97 12.65 4.06
N TYR A 78 -0.72 12.29 3.75
CA TYR A 78 0.27 11.81 4.73
C TYR A 78 0.75 12.88 5.72
N ALA A 79 0.73 14.14 5.29
CA ALA A 79 1.15 15.25 6.15
C ALA A 79 0.10 15.53 7.23
N LYS A 80 -1.20 15.44 6.89
CA LYS A 80 -2.30 15.68 7.82
C LYS A 80 -2.28 14.70 9.00
N THR A 81 -2.05 13.42 8.72
CA THR A 81 -2.00 12.37 9.76
C THR A 81 -0.84 12.57 10.74
N LEU A 82 0.30 13.10 10.26
CA LEU A 82 1.45 13.36 11.13
C LEU A 82 1.23 14.58 12.03
N GLU A 83 0.60 15.64 11.52
CA GLU A 83 0.28 16.84 12.30
C GLU A 83 -0.71 16.55 13.43
N GLU A 84 -1.69 15.67 13.21
CA GLU A 84 -2.59 15.20 14.24
C GLU A 84 -1.85 14.47 15.36
N ALA A 85 -0.94 13.55 15.00
CA ALA A 85 -0.11 12.82 15.97
C ALA A 85 0.83 13.75 16.76
N LYS A 86 1.44 14.74 16.10
CA LYS A 86 2.27 15.77 16.76
C LYS A 86 1.47 16.61 17.76
N ARG A 87 0.26 17.04 17.36
CA ARG A 87 -0.63 17.83 18.23
C ARG A 87 -1.05 17.03 19.47
N GLU A 88 -1.39 15.76 19.31
CA GLU A 88 -1.69 14.88 20.43
C GLU A 88 -0.48 14.72 21.37
N ALA A 89 0.72 14.52 20.80
CA ALA A 89 1.95 14.43 21.58
C ALA A 89 2.26 15.71 22.37
N ALA A 90 2.04 16.88 21.76
CA ALA A 90 2.20 18.17 22.44
C ALA A 90 1.21 18.33 23.61
N ASN A 91 -0.04 17.91 23.45
CA ASN A 91 -1.07 17.99 24.49
C ASN A 91 -0.86 17.03 25.67
N LYS A 92 -0.06 15.96 25.50
CA LYS A 92 0.30 15.03 26.58
C LYS A 92 1.21 15.66 27.63
N ILE A 93 2.02 16.64 27.23
CA ILE A 93 2.82 17.43 28.16
C ILE A 93 1.94 18.55 28.70
N LYS A 94 1.19 18.25 29.77
CA LYS A 94 0.54 19.30 30.56
C LYS A 94 1.61 20.05 31.35
N ILE A 95 1.95 21.23 30.87
CA ILE A 95 2.64 22.23 31.67
C ILE A 95 1.52 22.97 32.41
N LEU A 96 1.00 22.36 33.48
CA LEU A 96 0.17 22.89 34.59
C LEU A 96 -0.47 21.69 35.31
#